data_AF-A0A7C0TY59-F1
#
_entry.id   AF-A0A7C0TY59-F1
#
_cell.length_a   1.000
_cell.length_b   1.000
_cell.length_c   1.000
_cell.angle_alpha   90.00
_cell.angle_beta   90.00
_cell.angle_gamma   90.00
#
_symmetry.space_group_name_H-M   'P 1'
#
loop_
_entity.id
_entity.type
_entity.pdbx_description
1 polymer ?
#
loop_
_entity_poly.entity_id
_entity_poly.type
_entity_poly.pdbx_seq_one_letter_code
_entity_poly.pdbx_strand_id
1 'polypeptide(L)'
;MKYKKSDLLPVKPFIKFFKKIEKAININWRYVLRHQLYEGKETVPKEKLKSIMESIDIGKLNKEEYETYKKLVTLINSDIHVIKVTDTEVISYGDYVYDISVPGNETFFAGTIPILLHNSDERGIDVIRSKVKEFARSKLPAEIPFKIVLLDEADNMTADAQQALRRLMEMYVGVTRFILIANYPSKIIEPIQSRCAVFRFTPLKKEDVIARLKWIAEKEKVSYDNDALEVIFELSEGDLRRAINLLQASAALGKVTVTTVYKVVGLAHPKEIREMIKLAFDGKFLEARNKLRQLMIDYGLSGLDVVKQLHREIFSPDFKVPEELRVIIADYLGEIQFRLVEGADDEIQLNALLARLALLGRKFSSVISSRR
;
A
#
# COMPACT_ATOMS: atom_id res chain seq x y z
N MET A 1 -27.58 13.19 -0.45
CA MET A 1 -28.71 12.56 -1.17
C MET A 1 -29.99 12.78 -0.38
N LYS A 2 -31.05 13.36 -0.99
CA LYS A 2 -32.38 13.41 -0.37
C LYS A 2 -33.06 12.06 -0.61
N TYR A 3 -33.11 11.20 0.41
CA TYR A 3 -33.76 9.90 0.31
C TYR A 3 -35.29 10.07 0.28
N LYS A 4 -35.99 9.37 -0.64
CA LYS A 4 -37.46 9.29 -0.61
C LYS A 4 -37.89 8.22 0.38
N LYS A 5 -38.84 8.54 1.27
CA LYS A 5 -39.49 7.56 2.14
C LYS A 5 -40.28 6.57 1.27
N SER A 6 -40.10 5.28 1.53
CA SER A 6 -40.89 4.23 0.86
C SER A 6 -42.14 3.90 1.68
N ASP A 7 -43.31 4.17 1.11
CA ASP A 7 -44.61 3.75 1.66
C ASP A 7 -45.00 2.34 1.22
N LEU A 8 -44.19 1.71 0.38
CA LEU A 8 -44.39 0.35 -0.12
C LEU A 8 -43.47 -0.64 0.60
N LEU A 9 -44.02 -1.78 1.01
CA LEU A 9 -43.29 -2.90 1.61
C LEU A 9 -43.40 -4.17 0.76
N PRO A 10 -42.37 -5.03 0.76
CA PRO A 10 -42.46 -6.35 0.14
C PRO A 10 -43.52 -7.19 0.85
N VAL A 11 -44.45 -7.77 0.09
CA VAL A 11 -45.64 -8.44 0.63
C VAL A 11 -45.38 -9.90 1.06
N LYS A 12 -44.35 -10.55 0.51
CA LYS A 12 -44.06 -11.98 0.73
C LYS A 12 -43.93 -12.38 2.21
N PRO A 13 -43.19 -11.65 3.08
CA PRO A 13 -43.10 -11.98 4.50
C PRO A 13 -44.45 -11.91 5.22
N PHE A 14 -45.28 -10.92 4.87
CA PHE A 14 -46.61 -10.71 5.45
C PHE A 14 -47.58 -11.82 5.04
N ILE A 15 -47.61 -12.22 3.76
CA ILE A 15 -48.46 -13.33 3.30
C ILE A 15 -48.06 -14.64 3.99
N LYS A 16 -46.76 -14.91 4.13
CA LYS A 16 -46.28 -16.11 4.83
C LYS A 16 -46.75 -16.13 6.28
N PHE A 17 -46.70 -14.97 6.95
CA PHE A 17 -47.19 -14.82 8.31
C PHE A 17 -48.71 -14.98 8.39
N PHE A 18 -49.48 -14.29 7.55
CA PHE A 18 -50.95 -14.34 7.56
C PHE A 18 -51.51 -15.74 7.26
N LYS A 19 -50.84 -16.52 6.41
CA LYS A 19 -51.18 -17.94 6.20
C LYS A 19 -50.96 -18.79 7.47
N LYS A 20 -49.93 -18.48 8.27
CA LYS A 20 -49.62 -19.21 9.51
C LYS A 20 -50.67 -18.93 10.60
N ILE A 21 -51.14 -17.69 10.70
CA ILE A 21 -52.04 -17.22 11.76
C ILE A 21 -53.48 -16.97 11.28
N GLU A 22 -53.93 -17.66 10.23
CA GLU A 22 -55.20 -17.37 9.54
C GLU A 22 -56.41 -17.32 10.49
N LYS A 23 -56.43 -18.17 11.52
CA LYS A 23 -57.50 -18.24 12.54
C LYS A 23 -57.52 -17.07 13.53
N ALA A 24 -56.44 -16.28 13.59
CA ALA A 24 -56.30 -15.13 14.47
C ALA A 24 -56.60 -13.79 13.77
N ILE A 25 -56.89 -13.79 12.46
CA ILE A 25 -57.13 -12.57 11.68
C ILE A 25 -58.64 -12.33 11.56
N ASN A 26 -59.13 -11.18 12.02
CA ASN A 26 -60.58 -10.89 12.07
C ASN A 26 -61.14 -10.29 10.77
N ILE A 27 -60.32 -10.06 9.75
CA ILE A 27 -60.76 -9.56 8.44
C ILE A 27 -60.36 -10.51 7.31
N ASN A 28 -61.03 -10.38 6.17
CA ASN A 28 -60.65 -11.10 4.95
C ASN A 28 -59.38 -10.51 4.32
N TRP A 29 -58.22 -10.82 4.90
CA TRP A 29 -56.92 -10.33 4.45
C TRP A 29 -56.58 -10.76 3.01
N ARG A 30 -57.12 -11.90 2.55
CA ARG A 30 -56.97 -12.36 1.15
C ARG A 30 -57.64 -11.40 0.16
N TYR A 31 -58.79 -10.82 0.53
CA TYR A 31 -59.45 -9.79 -0.27
C TYR A 31 -58.64 -8.49 -0.30
N VAL A 32 -58.09 -8.06 0.85
CA VAL A 32 -57.25 -6.86 0.96
C VAL A 32 -55.98 -6.96 0.12
N LEU A 33 -55.38 -8.17 0.04
CA LEU A 33 -54.16 -8.47 -0.72
C LEU A 33 -54.42 -9.17 -2.06
N ARG A 34 -55.63 -9.07 -2.65
CA ARG A 34 -55.99 -9.80 -3.89
C ARG A 34 -55.02 -9.53 -5.05
N HIS A 35 -54.56 -8.29 -5.20
CA HIS A 35 -53.63 -7.91 -6.27
C HIS A 35 -52.24 -8.52 -6.06
N GLN A 36 -51.83 -8.72 -4.81
CA GLN A 36 -50.55 -9.36 -4.46
C GLN A 36 -50.63 -10.88 -4.54
N LEU A 37 -51.81 -11.47 -4.31
CA LEU A 37 -52.03 -12.92 -4.37
C LEU A 37 -52.27 -13.43 -5.79
N TYR A 38 -53.00 -12.67 -6.61
CA TYR A 38 -53.49 -13.15 -7.91
C TYR A 38 -52.95 -12.38 -9.12
N GLU A 39 -52.50 -11.13 -8.96
CA GLU A 39 -51.98 -10.31 -10.06
C GLU A 39 -50.45 -10.14 -10.01
N GLY A 40 -49.76 -10.86 -9.11
CA GLY A 40 -48.30 -10.90 -9.06
C GLY A 40 -47.62 -9.64 -8.53
N LYS A 41 -48.34 -8.70 -7.90
CA LYS A 41 -47.71 -7.51 -7.31
C LYS A 41 -46.84 -7.90 -6.11
N GLU A 42 -45.57 -7.50 -6.12
CA GLU A 42 -44.62 -7.87 -5.06
C GLU A 42 -44.63 -6.93 -3.85
N THR A 43 -45.23 -5.75 -4.00
CA THR A 43 -45.27 -4.71 -2.95
C THR A 43 -46.70 -4.29 -2.60
N VAL A 44 -46.86 -3.76 -1.39
CA VAL A 44 -48.13 -3.28 -0.87
C VAL A 44 -47.93 -2.02 -0.01
N PRO A 45 -48.84 -1.03 -0.07
CA PRO A 45 -48.80 0.12 0.82
C PRO A 45 -48.86 -0.27 2.30
N LYS A 46 -48.07 0.42 3.12
CA LYS A 46 -48.04 0.25 4.58
C LYS A 46 -49.42 0.33 5.23
N GLU A 47 -50.28 1.24 4.76
CA GLU A 47 -51.65 1.42 5.28
C GLU A 47 -52.49 0.15 5.15
N LYS A 48 -52.41 -0.55 4.02
CA LYS A 48 -53.14 -1.81 3.81
C LYS A 48 -52.63 -2.91 4.74
N LEU A 49 -51.32 -3.01 4.93
CA LEU A 49 -50.75 -3.96 5.89
C LEU A 49 -51.13 -3.62 7.33
N LYS A 50 -51.13 -2.33 7.68
CA LYS A 50 -51.52 -1.84 9.00
C LYS A 50 -52.96 -2.25 9.33
N SER A 51 -53.89 -2.08 8.38
CA SER A 51 -55.30 -2.50 8.56
C SER A 51 -55.46 -4.00 8.84
N ILE A 52 -54.63 -4.85 8.23
CA ILE A 52 -54.64 -6.29 8.51
C ILE A 52 -54.02 -6.57 9.87
N MET A 53 -52.88 -5.97 10.17
CA MET A 53 -52.16 -6.22 11.43
C MET A 53 -52.95 -5.79 12.65
N GLU A 54 -53.69 -4.67 12.58
CA GLU A 54 -54.56 -4.18 13.65
C GLU A 54 -55.77 -5.10 13.91
N SER A 55 -56.15 -5.91 12.91
CA SER A 55 -57.26 -6.88 13.06
C SER A 55 -56.85 -8.21 13.69
N ILE A 56 -55.56 -8.41 13.99
CA ILE A 56 -55.04 -9.67 14.54
C ILE A 56 -55.37 -9.75 16.03
N ASP A 57 -56.06 -10.83 16.43
CA ASP A 57 -56.28 -11.18 17.83
C ASP A 57 -55.00 -11.75 18.45
N ILE A 58 -54.27 -10.87 19.14
CA ILE A 58 -52.97 -11.17 19.75
C ILE A 58 -53.07 -12.31 20.78
N GLY A 59 -54.23 -12.48 21.45
CA GLY A 59 -54.43 -13.51 22.46
C GLY A 59 -54.42 -14.94 21.91
N LYS A 60 -54.58 -15.10 20.60
CA LYS A 60 -54.56 -16.39 19.91
C LYS A 60 -53.18 -16.78 19.36
N LEU A 61 -52.17 -15.92 19.53
CA LEU A 61 -50.82 -16.16 19.02
C LEU A 61 -49.98 -16.93 20.04
N ASN A 62 -49.19 -17.90 19.57
CA ASN A 62 -48.14 -18.47 20.40
C ASN A 62 -46.93 -17.52 20.52
N LYS A 63 -45.98 -17.84 21.41
CA LYS A 63 -44.83 -16.99 21.70
C LYS A 63 -43.98 -16.65 20.46
N GLU A 64 -43.82 -17.60 19.53
CA GLU A 64 -43.04 -17.40 18.29
C GLU A 64 -43.78 -16.51 17.28
N GLU A 65 -45.10 -16.71 17.15
CA GLU A 65 -45.97 -15.89 16.31
C GLU A 65 -46.08 -14.46 16.81
N TYR A 66 -46.13 -14.27 18.13
CA TYR A 66 -46.17 -12.95 18.75
C TYR A 66 -44.87 -12.16 18.51
N GLU A 67 -43.71 -12.81 18.61
CA GLU A 67 -42.43 -12.18 18.28
C GLU A 67 -42.31 -11.84 16.78
N THR A 68 -42.88 -12.69 15.91
CA THR A 68 -42.95 -12.40 14.47
C THR A 68 -43.89 -11.23 14.19
N TYR A 69 -45.06 -11.19 14.84
CA TYR A 69 -46.01 -10.08 14.78
C TYR A 69 -45.35 -8.75 15.16
N LYS A 70 -44.65 -8.69 16.30
CA LYS A 70 -43.92 -7.49 16.74
C LYS A 70 -42.95 -6.97 15.68
N LYS A 71 -42.11 -7.85 15.12
CA LYS A 71 -41.13 -7.48 14.09
C LYS A 71 -41.80 -6.89 12.85
N LEU A 72 -42.93 -7.47 12.43
CA LEU A 72 -43.69 -6.98 11.28
C LEU A 72 -44.38 -5.64 11.56
N VAL A 73 -44.89 -5.42 12.78
CA VAL A 73 -45.43 -4.12 13.21
C VAL A 73 -44.33 -3.05 13.23
N THR A 74 -43.14 -3.37 13.76
CA THR A 74 -41.99 -2.45 13.73
C THR A 74 -41.62 -2.09 12.30
N LEU A 75 -41.61 -3.05 11.38
CA LEU A 75 -41.30 -2.81 9.96
C LEU A 75 -42.31 -1.88 9.28
N ILE A 76 -43.61 -2.03 9.59
CA ILE A 76 -44.66 -1.14 9.06
C ILE A 76 -44.48 0.30 9.53
N ASN A 77 -44.15 0.49 10.81
CA ASN A 77 -44.04 1.82 11.43
C ASN A 77 -42.66 2.49 11.28
N SER A 78 -41.64 1.77 10.81
CA SER A 78 -40.28 2.33 10.63
C SER A 78 -40.17 3.17 9.36
N ASP A 79 -39.41 4.26 9.40
CA ASP A 79 -39.04 5.02 8.20
C ASP A 79 -38.02 4.23 7.37
N ILE A 80 -38.48 3.60 6.29
CA ILE A 80 -37.62 2.83 5.38
C ILE A 80 -37.27 3.69 4.17
N HIS A 81 -35.97 3.77 3.90
CA HIS A 81 -35.41 4.42 2.73
C HIS A 81 -35.01 3.33 1.75
N VAL A 82 -35.37 3.47 0.47
CA VAL A 82 -35.06 2.49 -0.57
C VAL A 82 -34.23 3.16 -1.65
N ILE A 83 -33.16 2.49 -2.07
CA ILE A 83 -32.38 2.83 -3.25
C ILE A 83 -32.81 1.84 -4.34
N LYS A 84 -33.47 2.35 -5.40
CA LYS A 84 -33.82 1.54 -6.56
C LYS A 84 -32.63 1.56 -7.50
N VAL A 85 -31.98 0.42 -7.71
CA VAL A 85 -31.03 0.24 -8.81
C VAL A 85 -31.83 0.34 -10.09
N THR A 86 -31.57 1.38 -10.89
CA THR A 86 -32.32 1.69 -12.11
C THR A 86 -31.77 0.96 -13.33
N ASP A 87 -30.48 0.65 -13.31
CA ASP A 87 -29.79 -0.08 -14.36
C ASP A 87 -28.52 -0.73 -13.80
N THR A 88 -28.05 -1.78 -14.46
CA THR A 88 -26.79 -2.47 -14.16
C THR A 88 -26.08 -2.75 -15.48
N GLU A 89 -24.99 -2.02 -15.74
CA GLU A 89 -24.16 -2.25 -16.92
C GLU A 89 -22.96 -3.13 -16.58
N VAL A 90 -22.73 -4.15 -17.41
CA VAL A 90 -21.50 -4.95 -17.35
C VAL A 90 -20.49 -4.30 -18.28
N ILE A 91 -19.54 -3.55 -17.72
CA ILE A 91 -18.47 -2.91 -18.48
C ILE A 91 -17.30 -3.90 -18.57
N SER A 92 -16.99 -4.35 -19.79
CA SER A 92 -15.76 -5.10 -20.05
C SER A 92 -14.59 -4.13 -20.06
N TYR A 93 -13.75 -4.21 -19.03
CA TYR A 93 -12.52 -3.42 -18.94
C TYR A 93 -11.32 -4.35 -19.19
N GLY A 94 -10.49 -3.99 -20.18
CA GLY A 94 -9.39 -4.82 -20.68
C GLY A 94 -8.06 -4.61 -19.95
N ASP A 95 -8.11 -4.13 -18.71
CA ASP A 95 -6.92 -3.78 -17.92
C ASP A 95 -6.93 -4.51 -16.57
N TYR A 96 -5.75 -4.73 -16.00
CA TYR A 96 -5.62 -5.30 -14.66
C TYR A 96 -5.93 -4.22 -13.62
N VAL A 97 -6.93 -4.45 -12.78
CA VAL A 97 -7.14 -3.61 -11.59
C VAL A 97 -6.15 -4.05 -10.51
N TYR A 98 -5.09 -3.28 -10.32
CA TYR A 98 -4.35 -3.27 -9.05
C TYR A 98 -4.84 -2.08 -8.24
N ASP A 99 -5.64 -2.33 -7.21
CA ASP A 99 -6.03 -1.29 -6.25
C ASP A 99 -5.55 -1.67 -4.84
N ILE A 100 -4.27 -1.41 -4.54
CA ILE A 100 -3.69 -1.63 -3.20
C ILE A 100 -3.68 -0.32 -2.39
N SER A 101 -4.47 0.72 -2.75
CA SER A 101 -4.34 2.00 -2.05
C SER A 101 -5.52 2.96 -2.17
N VAL A 102 -6.69 2.57 -1.67
CA VAL A 102 -7.69 3.55 -1.22
C VAL A 102 -7.86 3.41 0.29
N PRO A 103 -7.39 4.39 1.09
CA PRO A 103 -7.72 4.45 2.50
C PRO A 103 -9.24 4.53 2.66
N GLY A 104 -9.83 3.53 3.32
CA GLY A 104 -11.18 3.63 3.86
C GLY A 104 -12.36 3.11 3.03
N ASN A 105 -12.21 2.17 2.08
CA ASN A 105 -13.41 1.46 1.58
C ASN A 105 -13.23 -0.03 1.25
N GLU A 106 -14.36 -0.73 1.41
CA GLU A 106 -14.49 -2.18 1.55
C GLU A 106 -14.61 -2.95 0.23
N THR A 107 -14.07 -4.18 0.27
CA THR A 107 -14.53 -5.42 -0.40
C THR A 107 -14.76 -5.38 -1.90
N PHE A 108 -13.85 -6.00 -2.65
CA PHE A 108 -14.06 -7.09 -3.62
C PHE A 108 -12.83 -7.15 -4.54
N PHE A 109 -11.79 -7.87 -4.12
CA PHE A 109 -10.72 -8.27 -5.03
C PHE A 109 -11.13 -9.60 -5.68
N ALA A 110 -11.20 -9.61 -7.01
CA ALA A 110 -11.38 -10.80 -7.86
C ALA A 110 -12.69 -11.61 -7.71
N GLY A 111 -13.68 -11.30 -8.54
CA GLY A 111 -14.83 -12.17 -8.80
C GLY A 111 -15.85 -12.23 -7.67
N THR A 112 -16.33 -13.43 -7.32
CA THR A 112 -17.40 -13.64 -6.32
C THR A 112 -16.87 -13.77 -4.89
N ILE A 113 -15.56 -13.81 -4.67
CA ILE A 113 -14.98 -14.08 -3.34
C ILE A 113 -14.90 -12.77 -2.53
N PRO A 114 -15.48 -12.71 -1.32
CA PRO A 114 -15.35 -11.53 -0.46
C PRO A 114 -13.91 -11.39 0.04
N ILE A 115 -13.34 -10.19 -0.09
CA ILE A 115 -11.98 -9.88 0.38
C ILE A 115 -11.98 -8.63 1.26
N LEU A 116 -11.46 -8.74 2.48
CA LEU A 116 -11.16 -7.57 3.31
C LEU A 116 -9.69 -7.20 3.14
N LEU A 117 -9.41 -6.02 2.61
CA LEU A 117 -8.06 -5.45 2.55
C LEU A 117 -7.90 -4.40 3.65
N HIS A 118 -6.81 -4.49 4.41
CA HIS A 118 -6.51 -3.53 5.48
C HIS A 118 -5.02 -3.21 5.50
N ASN A 119 -4.69 -1.92 5.54
CA ASN A 119 -3.35 -1.49 5.94
C ASN A 119 -3.29 -1.44 7.48
N SER A 120 -2.30 -2.09 8.08
CA SER A 120 -2.15 -2.15 9.53
C SER A 120 -1.62 -0.86 10.19
N ASP A 121 -1.32 0.19 9.42
CA ASP A 121 -1.00 1.54 9.92
C ASP A 121 -2.10 2.15 10.81
N GLU A 122 -3.35 1.71 10.64
CA GLU A 122 -4.40 1.86 11.65
C GLU A 122 -4.14 0.88 12.80
N ARG A 123 -3.17 1.25 13.65
CA ARG A 123 -2.55 0.50 14.77
C ARG A 123 -3.50 -0.03 15.87
N GLY A 124 -4.81 0.02 15.66
CA GLY A 124 -5.80 -0.39 16.65
C GLY A 124 -5.92 -1.90 16.74
N ILE A 125 -5.65 -2.46 17.93
CA ILE A 125 -6.12 -3.80 18.32
C ILE A 125 -7.63 -3.96 18.08
N ASP A 126 -8.36 -2.85 18.14
CA ASP A 126 -9.80 -2.76 17.92
C ASP A 126 -10.18 -3.11 16.48
N VAL A 127 -9.36 -2.79 15.48
CA VAL A 127 -9.62 -3.17 14.07
C VAL A 127 -9.65 -4.69 13.93
N ILE A 128 -8.67 -5.37 14.54
CA ILE A 128 -8.60 -6.83 14.53
C ILE A 128 -9.79 -7.42 15.29
N ARG A 129 -10.10 -6.87 16.48
CA ARG A 129 -11.16 -7.40 17.35
C ARG A 129 -12.58 -7.12 16.85
N SER A 130 -12.78 -6.07 16.05
CA SER A 130 -14.06 -5.67 15.48
C SER A 130 -14.13 -6.03 14.00
N LYS A 131 -13.60 -5.19 13.12
CA LYS A 131 -13.73 -5.26 11.65
C LYS A 131 -13.29 -6.60 11.08
N VAL A 132 -12.09 -7.07 11.41
CA VAL A 132 -11.58 -8.36 10.91
C VAL A 132 -12.41 -9.53 11.45
N LYS A 133 -12.77 -9.47 12.73
CA LYS A 133 -13.61 -10.50 13.37
C LYS A 133 -15.01 -10.56 12.75
N GLU A 134 -15.66 -9.41 12.54
CA GLU A 134 -17.00 -9.33 11.95
C GLU A 134 -17.00 -9.84 10.50
N PHE A 135 -15.99 -9.45 9.73
CA PHE A 135 -15.82 -9.96 8.38
C PHE A 135 -15.61 -11.48 8.33
N ALA A 136 -14.70 -12.00 9.17
CA ALA A 136 -14.44 -13.43 9.27
C ALA A 136 -15.66 -14.23 9.78
N ARG A 137 -16.48 -13.63 10.65
CA ARG A 137 -17.71 -14.23 11.19
C ARG A 137 -18.89 -14.18 10.23
N SER A 138 -18.96 -13.19 9.34
CA SER A 138 -20.16 -12.99 8.50
C SER A 138 -20.45 -14.23 7.65
N LYS A 139 -21.71 -14.46 7.28
CA LYS A 139 -22.08 -15.66 6.50
C LYS A 139 -21.58 -15.56 5.07
N LEU A 140 -21.09 -16.68 4.54
CA LEU A 140 -20.82 -16.86 3.13
C LEU A 140 -22.13 -17.17 2.39
N PRO A 141 -22.37 -16.58 1.21
CA PRO A 141 -23.34 -17.12 0.26
C PRO A 141 -23.00 -18.58 -0.10
N ALA A 142 -24.01 -19.40 -0.39
CA ALA A 142 -23.85 -20.86 -0.54
C ALA A 142 -22.87 -21.28 -1.65
N GLU A 143 -22.63 -20.42 -2.63
CA GLU A 143 -21.79 -20.69 -3.81
C GLU A 143 -20.31 -20.34 -3.60
N ILE A 144 -19.95 -19.71 -2.47
CA ILE A 144 -18.59 -19.23 -2.24
C ILE A 144 -17.91 -20.10 -1.15
N PRO A 145 -16.77 -20.74 -1.46
CA PRO A 145 -16.15 -21.71 -0.57
C PRO A 145 -15.45 -21.06 0.65
N PHE A 146 -14.88 -19.87 0.49
CA PHE A 146 -14.18 -19.14 1.55
C PHE A 146 -14.07 -17.64 1.24
N LYS A 147 -13.65 -16.86 2.23
CA LYS A 147 -13.29 -15.43 2.10
C LYS A 147 -11.80 -15.24 2.28
N ILE A 148 -11.30 -14.07 1.87
CA ILE A 148 -9.91 -13.69 2.07
C ILE A 148 -9.83 -12.45 2.97
N VAL A 149 -8.89 -12.45 3.90
CA VAL A 149 -8.46 -11.27 4.63
C VAL A 149 -7.00 -11.01 4.25
N LEU A 150 -6.74 -9.87 3.62
CA LEU A 150 -5.41 -9.41 3.27
C LEU A 150 -5.01 -8.27 4.22
N LEU A 151 -3.95 -8.50 4.97
CA LEU A 151 -3.36 -7.52 5.87
C LEU A 151 -2.01 -7.10 5.31
N ASP A 152 -1.92 -5.84 4.90
CA ASP A 152 -0.66 -5.25 4.46
C ASP A 152 0.11 -4.64 5.64
N GLU A 153 1.43 -4.60 5.50
CA GLU A 153 2.38 -4.11 6.49
C GLU A 153 2.22 -4.77 7.87
N ALA A 154 1.86 -6.05 7.92
CA ALA A 154 1.50 -6.78 9.13
C ALA A 154 2.56 -6.72 10.26
N ASP A 155 3.81 -6.40 9.92
CA ASP A 155 4.92 -6.15 10.84
C ASP A 155 4.82 -4.84 11.62
N ASN A 156 3.89 -3.94 11.28
CA ASN A 156 3.55 -2.74 12.04
C ASN A 156 2.49 -3.02 13.14
N MET A 157 1.88 -4.21 13.18
CA MET A 157 0.93 -4.57 14.23
C MET A 157 1.59 -4.80 15.59
N THR A 158 0.91 -4.36 16.65
CA THR A 158 1.31 -4.67 18.03
C THR A 158 1.21 -6.16 18.33
N ALA A 159 2.03 -6.66 19.27
CA ALA A 159 2.03 -8.06 19.66
C ALA A 159 0.64 -8.54 20.11
N ASP A 160 -0.12 -7.71 20.84
CA ASP A 160 -1.47 -8.03 21.28
C ASP A 160 -2.48 -8.14 20.13
N ALA A 161 -2.35 -7.27 19.11
CA ALA A 161 -3.14 -7.35 17.88
C ALA A 161 -2.84 -8.64 17.11
N GLN A 162 -1.56 -9.01 17.02
CA GLN A 162 -1.16 -10.29 16.41
C GLN A 162 -1.68 -11.51 17.20
N GLN A 163 -1.64 -11.48 18.54
CA GLN A 163 -2.24 -12.56 19.35
C GLN A 163 -3.76 -12.65 19.15
N ALA A 164 -4.45 -11.52 19.01
CA ALA A 164 -5.87 -11.49 18.68
C ALA A 164 -6.14 -12.06 17.28
N LEU A 165 -5.34 -11.67 16.28
CA LEU A 165 -5.44 -12.15 14.91
C LEU A 165 -5.23 -13.67 14.83
N ARG A 166 -4.21 -14.20 15.51
CA ARG A 166 -3.96 -15.64 15.62
C ARG A 166 -5.21 -16.41 16.05
N ARG A 167 -5.91 -15.94 17.09
CA ARG A 167 -7.15 -16.60 17.55
C ARG A 167 -8.23 -16.58 16.46
N LEU A 168 -8.35 -15.49 15.71
CA LEU A 168 -9.30 -15.41 14.59
C LEU A 168 -8.94 -16.37 13.46
N MET A 169 -7.65 -16.48 13.13
CA MET A 169 -7.15 -17.43 12.13
C MET A 169 -7.49 -18.87 12.51
N GLU A 170 -7.33 -19.24 13.79
CA GLU A 170 -7.69 -20.56 14.31
C GLU A 170 -9.19 -20.82 14.27
N MET A 171 -10.01 -19.86 14.73
CA MET A 171 -11.47 -20.02 14.79
C MET A 171 -12.14 -20.09 13.41
N TYR A 172 -11.64 -19.33 12.44
CA TYR A 172 -12.29 -19.15 11.14
C TYR A 172 -11.56 -19.83 9.97
N VAL A 173 -10.63 -20.75 10.24
CA VAL A 173 -9.88 -21.49 9.21
C VAL A 173 -10.78 -22.25 8.22
N GLY A 174 -12.01 -22.62 8.59
CA GLY A 174 -12.92 -23.31 7.67
C GLY A 174 -13.50 -22.41 6.57
N VAL A 175 -13.61 -21.11 6.82
CA VAL A 175 -14.38 -20.17 5.98
C VAL A 175 -13.59 -18.93 5.56
N THR A 176 -12.43 -18.69 6.17
CA THR A 176 -11.60 -17.51 5.90
C THR A 176 -10.15 -17.94 5.70
N ARG A 177 -9.49 -17.37 4.70
CA ARG A 177 -8.05 -17.47 4.42
C ARG A 177 -7.41 -16.13 4.71
N PHE A 178 -6.24 -16.14 5.35
CA PHE A 178 -5.51 -14.93 5.71
C PHE A 178 -4.24 -14.84 4.86
N ILE A 179 -4.01 -13.66 4.30
CA ILE A 179 -2.77 -13.29 3.60
C ILE A 179 -2.17 -12.13 4.38
N LEU A 180 -0.92 -12.30 4.83
CA LEU A 180 -0.19 -11.28 5.56
C LEU A 180 1.03 -10.89 4.73
N ILE A 181 1.17 -9.59 4.46
CA ILE A 181 2.33 -9.02 3.79
C ILE A 181 3.13 -8.27 4.84
N ALA A 182 4.44 -8.52 4.89
CA ALA A 182 5.34 -7.90 5.87
C ALA A 182 6.75 -7.82 5.27
N ASN A 183 7.49 -6.76 5.62
CA ASN A 183 8.89 -6.61 5.22
C ASN A 183 9.82 -7.39 6.16
N TYR A 184 9.50 -7.42 7.46
CA TYR A 184 10.30 -8.06 8.48
C TYR A 184 9.57 -9.27 9.09
N PRO A 185 9.86 -10.52 8.66
CA PRO A 185 9.22 -11.69 9.24
C PRO A 185 9.52 -11.85 10.74
N SER A 186 10.65 -11.34 11.21
CA SER A 186 11.01 -11.34 12.65
C SER A 186 10.07 -10.53 13.53
N LYS A 187 9.31 -9.57 12.97
CA LYS A 187 8.29 -8.79 13.69
C LYS A 187 6.93 -9.49 13.75
N ILE A 188 6.77 -10.61 13.07
CA ILE A 188 5.56 -11.45 13.12
C ILE A 188 5.76 -12.53 14.18
N ILE A 189 4.80 -12.70 15.09
CA ILE A 189 4.88 -13.72 16.14
C ILE A 189 4.92 -15.14 15.55
N GLU A 190 5.73 -16.02 16.14
CA GLU A 190 5.88 -17.42 15.73
C GLU A 190 4.55 -18.21 15.63
N PRO A 191 3.55 -17.98 16.51
CA PRO A 191 2.23 -18.61 16.35
C PRO A 191 1.51 -18.27 15.03
N ILE A 192 1.69 -17.08 14.46
CA ILE A 192 1.13 -16.74 13.14
C ILE A 192 1.95 -17.43 12.06
N GLN A 193 3.29 -17.34 12.13
CA GLN A 193 4.17 -17.94 11.12
C GLN A 193 3.95 -19.45 10.97
N SER A 194 3.79 -20.17 12.08
CA SER A 194 3.53 -21.62 12.06
C SER A 194 2.19 -22.03 11.42
N ARG A 195 1.26 -21.08 11.21
CA ARG A 195 -0.06 -21.31 10.59
C ARG A 195 -0.12 -20.82 9.14
N CYS A 196 0.94 -20.19 8.64
CA CYS A 196 1.00 -19.63 7.30
C CYS A 196 2.02 -20.37 6.44
N ALA A 197 1.74 -20.49 5.15
CA ALA A 197 2.77 -20.78 4.17
C ALA A 197 3.62 -19.51 3.97
N VAL A 198 4.93 -19.62 4.21
CA VAL A 198 5.84 -18.47 4.13
C VAL A 198 6.41 -18.38 2.73
N PHE A 199 6.04 -17.31 2.02
CA PHE A 199 6.62 -16.95 0.73
C PHE A 199 7.60 -15.79 0.93
N ARG A 200 8.88 -16.02 0.65
CA ARG A 200 9.90 -14.98 0.72
C ARG A 200 10.12 -14.40 -0.67
N PHE A 201 9.88 -13.10 -0.79
CA PHE A 201 10.19 -12.34 -2.00
C PHE A 201 11.60 -11.78 -1.86
N THR A 202 12.46 -12.10 -2.82
CA THR A 202 13.80 -11.51 -2.93
C THR A 202 13.76 -10.32 -3.88
N PRO A 203 14.70 -9.37 -3.76
CA PRO A 203 14.87 -8.32 -4.76
C PRO A 203 14.93 -8.91 -6.18
N LEU A 204 14.37 -8.18 -7.15
CA LEU A 204 14.32 -8.64 -8.52
C LEU A 204 15.71 -8.63 -9.16
N LYS A 205 15.94 -9.59 -10.07
CA LYS A 205 17.19 -9.65 -10.84
C LYS A 205 17.28 -8.49 -11.84
N LYS A 206 18.51 -8.12 -12.20
CA LYS A 206 18.80 -7.02 -13.13
C LYS A 206 18.04 -7.17 -14.45
N GLU A 207 18.06 -8.38 -15.00
CA GLU A 207 17.47 -8.69 -16.31
C GLU A 207 15.95 -8.49 -16.29
N ASP A 208 15.29 -8.94 -15.23
CA ASP A 208 13.84 -8.83 -15.06
C ASP A 208 13.39 -7.38 -14.88
N VAL A 209 14.13 -6.60 -14.07
CA VAL A 209 13.84 -5.17 -13.87
C VAL A 209 14.04 -4.41 -15.18
N ILE A 210 15.18 -4.57 -15.85
CA ILE A 210 15.46 -3.87 -17.10
C ILE A 210 14.45 -4.25 -18.19
N ALA A 211 14.10 -5.53 -18.32
CA ALA A 211 13.08 -5.97 -19.27
C ALA A 211 11.72 -5.30 -18.99
N ARG A 212 11.34 -5.20 -17.71
CA ARG A 212 10.10 -4.52 -17.32
C ARG A 212 10.16 -3.01 -17.60
N LEU A 213 11.28 -2.35 -17.30
CA LEU A 213 11.45 -0.92 -17.58
C LEU A 213 11.42 -0.62 -19.09
N LYS A 214 12.05 -1.46 -19.93
CA LYS A 214 11.97 -1.36 -21.39
C LYS A 214 10.53 -1.47 -21.88
N TRP A 215 9.82 -2.49 -21.40
CA TRP A 215 8.41 -2.68 -21.74
C TRP A 215 7.54 -1.46 -21.36
N ILE A 216 7.74 -0.89 -20.16
CA ILE A 216 7.03 0.33 -19.74
C ILE A 216 7.39 1.51 -20.65
N ALA A 217 8.68 1.73 -20.90
CA ALA A 217 9.14 2.84 -21.73
C ALA A 217 8.61 2.75 -23.18
N GLU A 218 8.56 1.56 -23.76
CA GLU A 218 7.99 1.33 -25.10
C GLU A 218 6.48 1.61 -25.13
N LYS A 219 5.73 1.18 -24.11
CA LYS A 219 4.28 1.40 -24.02
C LYS A 219 3.94 2.87 -23.82
N GLU A 220 4.71 3.57 -23.01
CA GLU A 220 4.56 5.02 -22.74
C GLU A 220 5.26 5.89 -23.79
N LYS A 221 5.90 5.30 -24.81
CA LYS A 221 6.66 5.99 -25.88
C LYS A 221 7.75 6.92 -25.35
N VAL A 222 8.39 6.53 -24.25
CA VAL A 222 9.52 7.24 -23.64
C VAL A 222 10.81 6.88 -24.37
N SER A 223 11.57 7.88 -24.81
CA SER A 223 12.91 7.67 -25.37
C SER A 223 13.93 7.45 -24.25
N TYR A 224 14.77 6.42 -24.35
CA TYR A 224 15.77 6.10 -23.32
C TYR A 224 17.08 5.58 -23.93
N ASP A 225 18.17 5.71 -23.17
CA ASP A 225 19.44 5.00 -23.41
C ASP A 225 19.50 3.73 -22.55
N ASN A 226 20.05 2.63 -23.08
CA ASN A 226 20.15 1.37 -22.33
C ASN A 226 20.96 1.53 -21.04
N ASP A 227 22.06 2.30 -21.08
CA ASP A 227 22.90 2.58 -19.92
C ASP A 227 22.13 3.28 -18.79
N ALA A 228 21.12 4.10 -19.14
CA ALA A 228 20.28 4.77 -18.15
C ALA A 228 19.41 3.77 -17.36
N LEU A 229 18.91 2.72 -18.02
CA LEU A 229 18.15 1.66 -17.35
C LEU A 229 19.03 0.82 -16.42
N GLU A 230 20.31 0.63 -16.77
CA GLU A 230 21.26 -0.02 -15.89
C GLU A 230 21.51 0.81 -14.62
N VAL A 231 21.69 2.12 -14.77
CA VAL A 231 21.85 3.04 -13.63
C VAL A 231 20.59 3.07 -12.76
N ILE A 232 19.39 3.06 -13.36
CA ILE A 232 18.13 2.96 -12.60
C ILE A 232 18.10 1.66 -11.79
N PHE A 233 18.52 0.53 -12.38
CA PHE A 233 18.61 -0.73 -11.63
C PHE A 233 19.59 -0.62 -10.46
N GLU A 234 20.81 -0.13 -10.68
CA GLU A 234 21.83 0.05 -9.64
C GLU A 234 21.37 0.94 -8.49
N LEU A 235 20.61 1.99 -8.79
CA LEU A 235 20.04 2.89 -7.79
C LEU A 235 18.82 2.28 -7.07
N SER A 236 18.06 1.43 -7.75
CA SER A 236 16.86 0.79 -7.19
C SER A 236 17.14 -0.49 -6.38
N GLU A 237 18.30 -1.13 -6.59
CA GLU A 237 18.73 -2.36 -5.91
C GLU A 237 17.68 -3.49 -5.95
N GLY A 238 16.97 -3.61 -7.08
CA GLY A 238 15.94 -4.63 -7.31
C GLY A 238 14.54 -4.28 -6.80
N ASP A 239 14.34 -3.07 -6.24
CA ASP A 239 13.02 -2.51 -5.97
C ASP A 239 12.39 -1.96 -7.25
N LEU A 240 11.43 -2.71 -7.80
CA LEU A 240 10.74 -2.33 -9.03
C LEU A 240 9.90 -1.05 -8.89
N ARG A 241 9.30 -0.81 -7.72
CA ARG A 241 8.51 0.41 -7.48
C ARG A 241 9.42 1.62 -7.57
N ARG A 242 10.58 1.56 -6.90
CA ARG A 242 11.60 2.60 -6.97
C ARG A 242 12.11 2.77 -8.41
N ALA A 243 12.42 1.67 -9.10
CA ALA A 243 12.90 1.70 -10.48
C ALA A 243 11.90 2.39 -11.44
N ILE A 244 10.61 2.08 -11.33
CA ILE A 244 9.55 2.69 -12.14
C ILE A 244 9.42 4.18 -11.82
N ASN A 245 9.42 4.55 -10.54
CA ASN A 245 9.34 5.96 -10.14
C ASN A 245 10.52 6.77 -10.69
N LEU A 246 11.73 6.19 -10.66
CA LEU A 246 12.92 6.82 -11.24
C LEU A 246 12.82 6.97 -12.76
N LEU A 247 12.33 5.94 -13.45
CA LEU A 247 12.10 6.00 -14.90
C LEU A 247 11.10 7.12 -15.23
N GLN A 248 9.97 7.17 -14.54
CA GLN A 248 8.92 8.15 -14.74
C GLN A 248 9.42 9.58 -14.48
N ALA A 249 10.10 9.80 -13.36
CA ALA A 249 10.64 11.11 -13.02
C ALA A 249 11.75 11.54 -14.01
N SER A 250 12.57 10.61 -14.50
CA SER A 250 13.56 10.89 -15.54
C SER A 250 12.92 11.23 -16.89
N ALA A 251 11.85 10.53 -17.24
CA ALA A 251 11.10 10.77 -18.49
C ALA A 251 10.42 12.14 -18.50
N ALA A 252 10.03 12.67 -17.32
CA ALA A 252 9.46 14.01 -17.20
C ALA A 252 10.43 15.13 -17.64
N LEU A 253 11.74 14.87 -17.62
CA LEU A 253 12.78 15.80 -18.10
C LEU A 253 13.10 15.62 -19.60
N GLY A 254 12.41 14.71 -20.30
CA GLY A 254 12.62 14.39 -21.70
C GLY A 254 13.20 13.00 -21.92
N LYS A 255 14.25 12.88 -22.74
CA LYS A 255 14.91 11.60 -23.01
C LYS A 255 15.60 11.08 -21.74
N VAL A 256 15.34 9.83 -21.37
CA VAL A 256 15.95 9.17 -20.21
C VAL A 256 17.39 8.79 -20.54
N THR A 257 18.34 9.54 -19.99
CA THR A 257 19.77 9.31 -20.10
C THR A 257 20.39 9.12 -18.72
N VAL A 258 21.64 8.66 -18.64
CA VAL A 258 22.36 8.53 -17.36
C VAL A 258 22.38 9.85 -16.59
N THR A 259 22.56 10.97 -17.29
CA THR A 259 22.62 12.29 -16.65
C THR A 259 21.27 12.75 -16.12
N THR A 260 20.16 12.48 -16.82
CA THR A 260 18.83 12.81 -16.30
C THR A 260 18.48 11.99 -15.07
N VAL A 261 18.85 10.70 -15.05
CA VAL A 261 18.61 9.82 -13.89
C VAL A 261 19.34 10.36 -12.65
N TYR A 262 20.64 10.67 -12.77
CA TYR A 262 21.42 11.22 -11.66
C TYR A 262 20.87 12.56 -11.15
N LYS A 263 20.43 13.45 -12.05
CA LYS A 263 19.76 14.71 -11.68
C LYS A 263 18.47 14.49 -10.89
N VAL A 264 17.64 13.54 -11.30
CA VAL A 264 16.37 13.23 -10.63
C VAL A 264 16.58 12.68 -9.21
N VAL A 265 17.60 11.84 -9.03
CA VAL A 265 17.90 11.28 -7.70
C VAL A 265 18.60 12.29 -6.79
N GLY A 266 19.07 13.42 -7.33
CA GLY A 266 19.88 14.37 -6.61
C GLY A 266 21.22 13.74 -6.22
N LEU A 267 21.90 13.13 -7.20
CA LEU A 267 23.21 12.49 -7.03
C LEU A 267 24.13 12.94 -8.16
N ALA A 268 25.38 13.31 -7.83
CA ALA A 268 26.36 13.63 -8.88
C ALA A 268 26.83 12.36 -9.60
N HIS A 269 27.27 12.53 -10.84
CA HIS A 269 27.85 11.43 -11.60
C HIS A 269 29.18 10.97 -10.95
N PRO A 270 29.43 9.66 -10.79
CA PRO A 270 30.66 9.11 -10.17
C PRO A 270 31.97 9.70 -10.72
N LYS A 271 32.03 9.90 -12.04
CA LYS A 271 33.18 10.53 -12.71
C LYS A 271 33.48 11.95 -12.22
N GLU A 272 32.44 12.74 -11.92
CA GLU A 272 32.61 14.11 -11.45
C GLU A 272 33.04 14.17 -9.99
N ILE A 273 32.56 13.24 -9.16
CA ILE A 273 33.06 13.05 -7.80
C ILE A 273 34.55 12.68 -7.84
N ARG A 274 34.96 11.74 -8.71
CA ARG A 274 36.37 11.39 -8.90
C ARG A 274 37.22 12.56 -9.38
N GLU A 275 36.71 13.35 -10.31
CA GLU A 275 37.38 14.56 -10.78
C GLU A 275 37.61 15.55 -9.63
N MET A 276 36.59 15.82 -8.82
CA MET A 276 36.69 16.68 -7.64
C MET A 276 37.73 16.16 -6.63
N ILE A 277 37.70 14.85 -6.33
CA ILE A 277 38.69 14.21 -5.45
C ILE A 277 40.10 14.38 -6.02
N LYS A 278 40.29 14.15 -7.32
CA LYS A 278 41.58 14.26 -8.00
C LYS A 278 42.12 15.69 -7.96
N LEU A 279 41.30 16.70 -8.24
CA LEU A 279 41.67 18.11 -8.12
C LEU A 279 42.14 18.45 -6.69
N ALA A 280 41.47 17.91 -5.68
CA ALA A 280 41.89 18.07 -4.30
C ALA A 280 43.26 17.42 -4.06
N PHE A 281 43.45 16.16 -4.46
CA PHE A 281 44.73 15.44 -4.33
C PHE A 281 45.91 16.14 -5.03
N ASP A 282 45.67 16.72 -6.20
CA ASP A 282 46.68 17.47 -6.97
C ASP A 282 47.02 18.83 -6.32
N GLY A 283 46.40 19.16 -5.18
CA GLY A 283 46.64 20.40 -4.44
C GLY A 283 45.93 21.62 -5.02
N LYS A 284 45.07 21.42 -6.03
CA LYS A 284 44.28 22.47 -6.69
C LYS A 284 43.00 22.77 -5.91
N PHE A 285 43.16 23.19 -4.67
CA PHE A 285 42.05 23.35 -3.71
C PHE A 285 40.92 24.26 -4.22
N LEU A 286 41.24 25.39 -4.86
CA LEU A 286 40.23 26.32 -5.37
C LEU A 286 39.40 25.70 -6.52
N GLU A 287 40.03 24.94 -7.41
CA GLU A 287 39.33 24.23 -8.49
C GLU A 287 38.43 23.13 -7.93
N ALA A 288 38.94 22.35 -6.96
CA ALA A 288 38.15 21.32 -6.28
C ALA A 288 36.94 21.91 -5.55
N ARG A 289 37.11 23.05 -4.86
CA ARG A 289 36.04 23.78 -4.17
C ARG A 289 34.98 24.29 -5.16
N ASN A 290 35.41 24.85 -6.29
CA ASN A 290 34.48 25.31 -7.32
C ASN A 290 33.70 24.14 -7.92
N LYS A 291 34.36 23.00 -8.19
CA LYS A 291 33.70 21.79 -8.66
C LYS A 291 32.70 21.26 -7.62
N LEU A 292 33.06 21.20 -6.34
CA LEU A 292 32.15 20.82 -5.26
C LEU A 292 30.88 21.69 -5.26
N ARG A 293 31.05 23.02 -5.26
CA ARG A 293 29.90 23.96 -5.28
C ARG A 293 29.03 23.76 -6.51
N GLN A 294 29.65 23.57 -7.67
CA GLN A 294 28.92 23.27 -8.89
C GLN A 294 28.09 21.98 -8.75
N LEU A 295 28.67 20.91 -8.21
CA LEU A 295 27.96 19.65 -8.01
C LEU A 295 26.79 19.79 -7.03
N MET A 296 26.98 20.53 -5.94
CA MET A 296 25.92 20.81 -4.97
C MET A 296 24.77 21.61 -5.59
N ILE A 297 25.04 22.57 -6.47
CA ILE A 297 24.02 23.40 -7.12
C ILE A 297 23.32 22.62 -8.25
N ASP A 298 24.11 22.04 -9.17
CA ASP A 298 23.58 21.42 -10.40
C ASP A 298 22.76 20.15 -10.12
N TYR A 299 23.11 19.41 -9.06
CA TYR A 299 22.45 18.18 -8.66
C TYR A 299 21.65 18.31 -7.35
N GLY A 300 21.65 19.48 -6.69
CA GLY A 300 20.94 19.68 -5.43
C GLY A 300 21.47 18.81 -4.27
N LEU A 301 22.77 18.51 -4.25
CA LEU A 301 23.37 17.60 -3.25
C LEU A 301 23.41 18.24 -1.87
N SER A 302 23.01 17.47 -0.85
CA SER A 302 23.37 17.79 0.53
C SER A 302 24.83 17.43 0.81
N GLY A 303 25.42 18.00 1.86
CA GLY A 303 26.76 17.63 2.31
C GLY A 303 26.87 16.15 2.64
N LEU A 304 25.81 15.55 3.20
CA LEU A 304 25.75 14.12 3.49
C LEU A 304 25.80 13.27 2.21
N ASP A 305 25.15 13.71 1.13
CA ASP A 305 25.17 12.99 -0.14
C ASP A 305 26.56 13.03 -0.76
N VAL A 306 27.23 14.18 -0.75
CA VAL A 306 28.62 14.32 -1.22
C VAL A 306 29.53 13.36 -0.44
N VAL A 307 29.42 13.31 0.89
CA VAL A 307 30.25 12.44 1.74
C VAL A 307 29.99 10.96 1.44
N LYS A 308 28.72 10.55 1.30
CA LYS A 308 28.35 9.18 0.93
C LYS A 308 28.88 8.79 -0.45
N GLN A 309 28.76 9.69 -1.44
CA GLN A 309 29.27 9.45 -2.78
C GLN A 309 30.80 9.37 -2.80
N LEU A 310 31.49 10.24 -2.06
CA LEU A 310 32.94 10.19 -1.93
C LEU A 310 33.38 8.88 -1.28
N HIS A 311 32.70 8.48 -0.20
CA HIS A 311 32.95 7.21 0.47
C HIS A 311 32.77 6.03 -0.49
N ARG A 312 31.72 6.02 -1.33
CA ARG A 312 31.54 4.97 -2.34
C ARG A 312 32.68 4.97 -3.37
N GLU A 313 33.08 6.14 -3.87
CA GLU A 313 34.12 6.25 -4.90
C GLU A 313 35.51 5.85 -4.41
N ILE A 314 35.88 6.08 -3.13
CA ILE A 314 37.21 5.68 -2.64
C ILE A 314 37.41 4.15 -2.61
N PHE A 315 36.33 3.38 -2.51
CA PHE A 315 36.33 1.92 -2.59
C PHE A 315 36.04 1.39 -4.00
N SER A 316 35.79 2.29 -4.97
CA SER A 316 35.58 1.90 -6.36
C SER A 316 36.87 1.31 -6.95
N PRO A 317 36.77 0.23 -7.76
CA PRO A 317 37.92 -0.32 -8.49
C PRO A 317 38.64 0.71 -9.38
N ASP A 318 37.91 1.73 -9.83
CA ASP A 318 38.46 2.77 -10.69
C ASP A 318 39.30 3.81 -9.94
N PHE A 319 39.19 3.89 -8.61
CA PHE A 319 39.92 4.86 -7.81
C PHE A 319 41.23 4.27 -7.29
N LYS A 320 42.30 4.52 -8.05
CA LYS A 320 43.64 3.98 -7.81
C LYS A 320 44.39 4.83 -6.78
N VAL A 321 44.30 4.45 -5.51
CA VAL A 321 45.11 5.00 -4.41
C VAL A 321 45.68 3.88 -3.54
N PRO A 322 46.82 4.11 -2.85
CA PRO A 322 47.34 3.17 -1.85
C PRO A 322 46.29 2.85 -0.78
N GLU A 323 46.28 1.61 -0.30
CA GLU A 323 45.32 1.15 0.72
C GLU A 323 45.42 1.97 2.02
N GLU A 324 46.63 2.28 2.48
CA GLU A 324 46.86 3.12 3.65
C GLU A 324 46.16 4.49 3.51
N LEU A 325 46.25 5.10 2.33
CA LEU A 325 45.60 6.37 2.06
C LEU A 325 44.06 6.22 2.02
N ARG A 326 43.55 5.13 1.47
CA ARG A 326 42.11 4.82 1.47
C ARG A 326 41.55 4.74 2.89
N VAL A 327 42.27 4.07 3.80
CA VAL A 327 41.88 3.96 5.22
C VAL A 327 41.84 5.33 5.89
N ILE A 328 42.86 6.18 5.69
CA ILE A 328 42.91 7.52 6.27
C ILE A 328 41.75 8.41 5.76
N ILE A 329 41.40 8.30 4.47
CA ILE A 329 40.27 9.06 3.91
C ILE A 329 38.95 8.55 4.51
N ALA A 330 38.76 7.24 4.60
CA ALA A 330 37.54 6.65 5.14
C ALA A 330 37.29 7.06 6.59
N ASP A 331 38.33 7.03 7.44
CA ASP A 331 38.28 7.50 8.82
C ASP A 331 37.84 8.97 8.91
N TYR A 332 38.46 9.84 8.11
CA TYR A 332 38.12 11.26 8.10
C TYR A 332 36.71 11.53 7.55
N LEU A 333 36.26 10.78 6.54
CA LEU A 333 34.88 10.87 6.05
C LEU A 333 33.87 10.50 7.14
N GLY A 334 34.18 9.51 7.98
CA GLY A 334 33.35 9.14 9.12
C GLY A 334 33.18 10.30 10.12
N GLU A 335 34.27 11.01 10.44
CA GLU A 335 34.20 12.21 11.29
C GLU A 335 33.38 13.33 10.66
N ILE A 336 33.58 13.61 9.37
CA ILE A 336 32.84 14.64 8.66
C ILE A 336 31.36 14.28 8.60
N GLN A 337 31.03 13.03 8.28
CA GLN A 337 29.65 12.55 8.28
C GLN A 337 28.99 12.74 9.65
N PHE A 338 29.69 12.36 10.73
CA PHE A 338 29.19 12.55 12.09
C PHE A 338 28.91 14.03 12.38
N ARG A 339 29.85 14.94 12.08
CA ARG A 339 29.66 16.39 12.29
C ARG A 339 28.48 16.95 11.50
N LEU A 340 28.28 16.51 10.27
CA LEU A 340 27.14 16.92 9.44
C LEU A 340 25.81 16.42 10.03
N VAL A 341 25.76 15.19 10.53
CA VAL A 341 24.58 14.64 11.22
C VAL A 341 24.26 15.43 12.50
N GLU A 342 25.27 15.89 13.22
CA GLU A 342 25.14 16.76 14.40
C GLU A 342 24.77 18.22 14.06
N GLY A 343 24.56 18.55 12.78
CA GLY A 343 24.11 19.88 12.34
C GLY A 343 25.22 20.89 12.09
N ALA A 344 26.46 20.44 11.85
CA ALA A 344 27.52 21.32 11.39
C ALA A 344 27.25 21.87 9.97
N ASP A 345 27.84 23.02 9.65
CA ASP A 345 27.69 23.65 8.34
C ASP A 345 28.34 22.83 7.22
N ASP A 346 27.53 22.50 6.20
CA ASP A 346 27.93 21.70 5.03
C ASP A 346 29.15 22.29 4.31
N GLU A 347 29.14 23.59 4.04
CA GLU A 347 30.19 24.23 3.25
C GLU A 347 31.52 24.21 4.02
N ILE A 348 31.50 24.49 5.31
CA ILE A 348 32.71 24.47 6.15
C ILE A 348 33.27 23.06 6.24
N GLN A 349 32.45 22.05 6.54
CA GLN A 349 32.92 20.68 6.70
C GLN A 349 33.43 20.08 5.39
N LEU A 350 32.76 20.32 4.27
CA LEU A 350 33.21 19.83 2.97
C LEU A 350 34.48 20.55 2.49
N ASN A 351 34.65 21.85 2.77
CA ASN A 351 35.91 22.54 2.51
C ASN A 351 37.05 21.97 3.37
N ALA A 352 36.79 21.63 4.63
CA ALA A 352 37.77 20.96 5.49
C ALA A 352 38.17 19.58 4.94
N LEU A 353 37.20 18.83 4.40
CA LEU A 353 37.43 17.58 3.67
C LEU A 353 38.34 17.78 2.45
N LEU A 354 38.02 18.71 1.57
CA LEU A 354 38.86 19.01 0.40
C LEU A 354 40.28 19.46 0.80
N ALA A 355 40.40 20.26 1.86
CA ALA A 355 41.69 20.71 2.38
C ALA A 355 42.51 19.52 2.92
N ARG A 356 41.87 18.60 3.64
CA ARG A 356 42.53 17.39 4.15
C ARG A 356 43.02 16.50 3.02
N LEU A 357 42.21 16.30 1.98
CA LEU A 357 42.61 15.55 0.78
C LEU A 357 43.81 16.20 0.07
N ALA A 358 43.84 17.53 -0.03
CA ALA A 358 44.97 18.26 -0.62
C ALA A 358 46.28 18.11 0.17
N LEU A 359 46.20 18.13 1.51
CA LEU A 359 47.37 17.90 2.36
C LEU A 359 47.88 16.45 2.24
N LEU A 360 46.97 15.48 2.20
CA LEU A 360 47.33 14.08 1.98
C LEU A 360 47.98 13.88 0.61
N GLY A 361 47.41 14.45 -0.45
CA GLY A 361 47.96 14.33 -1.80
C GLY A 361 49.38 14.87 -1.92
N ARG A 362 49.68 16.02 -1.31
CA ARG A 362 51.06 16.56 -1.26
C ARG A 362 52.01 15.63 -0.52
N LYS A 363 51.61 15.09 0.63
CA LYS A 363 52.43 14.17 1.44
C LYS A 363 52.74 12.87 0.72
N PHE A 364 51.77 12.29 0.00
CA PHE A 364 52.00 11.05 -0.73
C PHE A 364 52.75 11.28 -2.06
N SER A 365 52.54 12.41 -2.73
CA SER A 365 53.32 12.78 -3.93
C SER A 365 54.80 12.97 -3.62
N SER A 366 55.14 13.59 -2.48
CA SER A 366 56.53 13.77 -2.05
C SER A 366 57.23 12.46 -1.64
N VAL A 367 56.46 11.47 -1.14
CA VAL A 367 56.96 10.13 -0.81
C VAL A 367 57.17 9.27 -2.07
N ILE A 368 56.39 9.49 -3.13
CA ILE A 368 56.57 8.79 -4.42
C ILE A 368 57.76 9.38 -5.19
N SER A 369 57.98 10.69 -5.12
CA SER A 369 59.14 11.35 -5.76
C SER A 369 60.47 11.09 -5.04
N SER A 370 60.46 10.75 -3.75
CA SER A 370 61.69 10.43 -2.99
C SER A 370 62.10 8.95 -3.04
N ARG A 371 61.26 8.09 -3.64
CA ARG A 371 61.53 6.67 -3.89
C ARG A 371 61.90 6.35 -5.35
N ARG A 372 61.94 7.35 -6.22
CA ARG A 372 62.58 7.31 -7.55
C ARG A 372 63.91 8.02 -7.47
#